data_AF-A7UGH9-F1
#
_entry.id   AF-A7UGH9-F1
#
_cell.length_a   1.000
_cell.length_b   1.000
_cell.length_c   1.000
_cell.angle_alpha   90.00
_cell.angle_beta   90.00
_cell.angle_gamma   90.00
#
_symmetry.space_group_name_H-M   'P 1'
#
loop_
_entity.id
_entity.type
_entity.pdbx_description
1 polymer ?
#
loop_
_entity_poly.entity_id
_entity_poly.type
_entity_poly.pdbx_seq_one_letter_code
_entity_poly.pdbx_strand_id
1 'polypeptide(L)' 'IYAFRSIPFAQPPVGALRFMEPVPAGPWEGVLDATNDGKFCVQKNYLVPPY' A
#
# COMPACT_ATOMS: atom_id res chain seq x y z
N ILE A 1 3.94 -24.03 2.17
CA ILE A 1 2.97 -22.98 1.78
C ILE A 1 3.78 -21.76 1.37
N TYR A 2 3.45 -21.12 0.25
CA TYR A 2 4.13 -19.92 -0.24
C TYR A 2 3.18 -18.71 -0.11
N ALA A 3 3.74 -17.52 0.14
CA ALA A 3 2.98 -16.28 0.25
C ALA A 3 3.78 -15.12 -0.37
N PHE A 4 3.08 -14.23 -1.06
CA PHE A 4 3.63 -13.00 -1.64
C PHE A 4 2.80 -11.84 -1.11
N ARG A 5 3.44 -10.94 -0.39
CA ARG A 5 2.81 -9.85 0.36
C ARG A 5 3.22 -8.51 -0.23
N SER A 6 2.34 -7.51 -0.09
CA SER A 6 2.63 -6.13 -0.47
C SER A 6 2.96 -5.89 -1.95
N ILE A 7 2.42 -6.71 -2.86
CA ILE A 7 2.56 -6.49 -4.31
C ILE A 7 1.77 -5.21 -4.69
N PRO A 8 2.40 -4.22 -5.32
CA PRO A 8 1.72 -2.99 -5.73
C PRO A 8 0.74 -3.28 -6.88
N PHE A 9 -0.51 -2.90 -6.70
CA PHE A 9 -1.55 -2.96 -7.74
C PHE A 9 -1.92 -1.57 -8.29
N ALA A 10 -1.64 -0.51 -7.53
CA ALA A 10 -1.90 0.87 -7.88
C ALA A 10 -0.74 1.78 -7.47
N GLN A 11 -0.66 2.95 -8.08
CA GLN A 11 0.23 4.02 -7.64
C GLN A 11 -0.20 4.54 -6.25
N PRO A 12 0.74 5.05 -5.44
CA PRO A 12 0.40 5.63 -4.13
C PRO A 12 -0.64 6.77 -4.27
N PRO A 13 -1.83 6.68 -3.61
CA PRO A 13 -2.91 7.66 -3.75
C PRO A 13 -2.64 8.90 -2.87
N VAL A 14 -1.51 9.56 -3.10
CA VAL A 14 -1.03 10.72 -2.34
C VAL A 14 -0.91 11.96 -3.23
N GLY A 15 -0.81 13.15 -2.62
CA GLY A 15 -0.71 14.41 -3.36
C GLY A 15 -1.93 14.64 -4.26
N ALA A 16 -1.69 14.91 -5.54
CA ALA A 16 -2.73 15.12 -6.55
C ALA A 16 -3.60 13.88 -6.82
N LEU A 17 -3.14 12.69 -6.44
CA LEU A 17 -3.91 11.44 -6.58
C LEU A 17 -4.83 11.16 -5.39
N ARG A 18 -4.77 11.97 -4.33
CA ARG A 18 -5.66 11.79 -3.18
C ARG A 18 -7.10 12.09 -3.61
N PHE A 19 -8.02 11.20 -3.21
CA PHE A 19 -9.45 11.24 -3.56
C PHE A 19 -9.77 10.97 -5.04
N MET A 20 -8.78 10.55 -5.83
CA MET A 20 -8.97 10.14 -7.22
C MET A 20 -9.17 8.62 -7.32
N GLU A 21 -9.60 8.17 -8.49
CA GLU A 21 -9.60 6.75 -8.85
C GLU A 21 -8.17 6.15 -8.78
N PRO A 22 -8.02 4.86 -8.43
CA PRO A 22 -6.72 4.23 -8.38
C PRO A 22 -6.09 4.16 -9.77
N VAL A 23 -4.88 4.69 -9.89
CA VAL A 23 -4.08 4.57 -11.12
C VAL A 23 -3.30 3.25 -11.04
N PRO A 24 -3.33 2.38 -12.06
CA PRO A 24 -2.58 1.12 -12.06
C PRO A 24 -1.09 1.31 -11.76
N ALA A 25 -0.50 0.37 -11.02
CA ALA A 25 0.94 0.37 -10.78
C ALA A 25 1.71 0.24 -12.11
N GLY A 26 2.80 0.99 -12.24
CA GLY A 26 3.74 0.82 -13.35
C GLY A 26 4.57 -0.45 -13.20
N PRO A 27 5.31 -0.84 -14.25
CA PRO A 27 6.28 -1.92 -14.14
C PRO A 27 7.39 -1.55 -13.14
N TRP A 28 8.02 -2.56 -12.54
CA TRP A 28 9.23 -2.40 -11.74
C TRP A 28 10.39 -3.15 -12.38
N GLU A 29 11.60 -2.72 -12.08
CA GLU A 29 12.82 -3.41 -12.51
C GLU A 29 13.28 -4.41 -11.43
N GLY A 30 13.82 -5.55 -11.86
CA GLY A 30 14.35 -6.56 -10.95
C GLY A 30 13.29 -7.33 -10.15
N VAL A 31 13.68 -7.84 -8.99
CA VAL A 31 12.82 -8.65 -8.11
C VAL A 31 12.29 -7.78 -6.98
N LEU A 32 10.97 -7.71 -6.85
CA LEU A 32 10.32 -7.05 -5.73
C LEU A 32 10.32 -7.98 -4.50
N ASP A 33 10.82 -7.49 -3.38
CA ASP A 33 10.73 -8.22 -2.10
C ASP A 33 9.29 -8.17 -1.57
N ALA A 34 8.59 -9.29 -1.74
CA ALA A 34 7.22 -9.50 -1.30
C ALA A 34 7.15 -10.33 0.00
N THR A 35 8.19 -10.31 0.83
CA THR A 35 8.25 -11.16 2.03
C THR A 35 7.65 -10.49 3.27
N ASN A 36 7.29 -9.20 3.24
CA ASN A 36 6.82 -8.45 4.40
C ASN A 36 5.46 -7.76 4.17
N ASP A 37 4.75 -7.44 5.25
CA ASP A 37 3.49 -6.68 5.22
C ASP A 37 3.75 -5.20 4.88
N GLY A 38 2.79 -4.60 4.18
CA GLY A 38 2.88 -3.23 3.69
C GLY A 38 2.34 -2.22 4.71
N LYS A 39 2.38 -0.94 4.33
CA LYS A 39 1.76 0.10 5.15
C LYS A 39 0.24 0.00 5.08
N PHE A 40 -0.41 0.05 6.24
CA PHE A 40 -1.86 0.20 6.30
C PHE A 40 -2.31 1.57 5.81
N CYS A 41 -3.49 1.63 5.20
CA CYS A 41 -4.14 2.89 4.88
C CYS A 41 -4.43 3.69 6.15
N VAL A 42 -4.38 5.01 6.03
CA VAL A 42 -4.74 5.92 7.12
C VAL A 42 -6.18 5.68 7.56
N GLN A 43 -6.36 5.44 8.86
CA GLN A 43 -7.67 5.20 9.46
C GLN A 43 -7.60 5.55 10.94
N LYS A 44 -8.76 5.79 11.56
CA LYS A 44 -8.84 5.93 13.02
C LYS A 44 -8.52 4.58 13.66
N ASN A 45 -7.60 4.59 14.62
CA ASN A 45 -7.39 3.46 15.51
C ASN A 45 -8.26 3.67 16.74
N TYR A 46 -9.27 2.82 16.94
CA TYR A 46 -10.19 2.93 18.09
C TYR A 46 -9.68 2.22 19.35
N LEU A 47 -8.62 1.42 19.24
CA LEU A 47 -8.05 0.66 20.35
C LEU A 47 -6.95 1.42 21.09
N VAL A 48 -6.43 2.48 20.48
CA VAL A 48 -5.42 3.36 21.08
C VAL A 48 -6.11 4.70 21.38
N PRO A 49 -6.29 5.08 22.65
CA PRO A 49 -6.79 6.39 23.01
C PRO A 49 -5.91 7.49 22.39
N PRO A 50 -6.46 8.68 22.11
CA PRO A 50 -5.70 9.73 21.43
C PRO A 50 -4.52 10.32 22.23
N TYR A 51 -4.21 9.78 23.43
CA TYR A 51 -3.08 10.14 24.29
C TYR A 51 -2.56 8.91 25.04
#